data_AF-A0A925WGQ4-F1
#
_entry.id   AF-A0A925WGQ4-F1
#
_cell.length_a   1.000
_cell.length_b   1.000
_cell.length_c   1.000
_cell.angle_alpha   90.00
_cell.angle_beta   90.00
_cell.angle_gamma   90.00
#
_symmetry.space_group_name_H-M   'P 1'
#
loop_
_entity.id
_entity.type
_entity.pdbx_description
1 polymer ?
#
loop_
_entity_poly.entity_id
_entity_poly.type
_entity_poly.pdbx_seq_one_letter_code
_entity_poly.pdbx_strand_id
1 'polypeptide(L)' 'MKNFCSPNLSSKGRLVRGIGALMLLSGAGFAFGASLWLGIALAASGVFVLFEAVWGWCALRACGIKTRL' A
#
# COMPACT_ATOMS: atom_id res chain seq x y z
N MET A 1 18.43 16.23 12.83
CA MET A 1 17.99 14.87 12.43
C MET A 1 16.81 15.03 11.49
N LYS A 2 17.00 14.86 10.18
CA LYS A 2 15.88 14.94 9.21
C LYS A 2 15.07 13.66 9.37
N ASN A 3 13.84 13.79 9.88
CA ASN A 3 12.96 12.66 10.14
C ASN A 3 12.67 11.94 8.83
N PHE A 4 13.29 10.78 8.63
CA PHE A 4 12.92 9.77 7.61
C PHE A 4 11.54 9.16 7.88
N CYS A 5 10.66 9.82 8.63
CA CYS A 5 9.26 9.46 8.84
C CYS A 5 8.39 10.73 8.84
N SER A 6 8.82 11.78 8.12
CA SER A 6 7.95 12.94 7.94
C SER A 6 6.92 12.60 6.86
N PRO A 7 5.60 12.67 7.16
CA PRO A 7 4.55 12.27 6.24
C PRO A 7 4.65 13.10 4.96
N ASN A 8 5.05 12.42 3.87
CA ASN A 8 5.27 13.04 2.57
C ASN A 8 4.07 12.79 1.63
N LEU A 9 2.99 12.21 2.14
CA LEU A 9 1.81 11.85 1.38
C LEU A 9 0.64 12.76 1.77
N SER A 10 0.06 13.45 0.78
CA SER A 10 -1.18 14.23 0.97
C SER A 10 -2.32 13.30 1.41
N SER A 11 -3.24 13.81 2.23
CA SER A 11 -4.40 13.04 2.76
C SER A 11 -5.20 12.32 1.66
N LYS A 12 -5.25 12.90 0.44
CA LYS A 12 -5.89 12.26 -0.72
C LYS A 12 -5.11 11.05 -1.25
N GLY A 13 -3.78 11.17 -1.38
CA GLY A 13 -2.92 10.06 -1.79
C GLY A 13 -2.90 8.93 -0.78
N ARG A 14 -3.07 9.24 0.52
CA ARG A 14 -3.26 8.25 1.58
C ARG A 14 -4.57 7.49 1.42
N LEU A 15 -5.65 8.19 1.11
CA LEU A 15 -6.98 7.60 0.96
C LEU A 15 -7.03 6.65 -0.25
N VAL A 16 -6.52 7.07 -1.41
CA VAL A 16 -6.52 6.24 -2.63
C VAL A 16 -5.71 4.96 -2.42
N ARG A 17 -4.53 5.05 -1.77
CA ARG A 17 -3.73 3.87 -1.45
C ARG A 17 -4.37 2.97 -0.40
N GLY A 18 -5.00 3.54 0.62
CA GLY A 18 -5.76 2.79 1.60
C GLY A 18 -6.91 2.02 0.98
N ILE A 19 -7.66 2.65 0.07
CA ILE A 19 -8.75 2.00 -0.69
C ILE A 19 -8.18 0.89 -1.60
N GLY A 20 -7.09 1.15 -2.31
CA GLY A 20 -6.44 0.15 -3.16
C GLY A 20 -5.93 -1.06 -2.37
N ALA A 21 -5.34 -0.83 -1.20
CA ALA A 21 -4.90 -1.90 -0.29
C ALA A 21 -6.10 -2.71 0.24
N LEU A 22 -7.20 -2.05 0.58
CA LEU A 22 -8.44 -2.73 1.00
C LEU A 22 -8.95 -3.64 -0.11
N MET A 23 -8.97 -3.14 -1.35
CA MET A 23 -9.43 -3.88 -2.52
C MET A 23 -8.52 -5.09 -2.82
N LEU A 24 -7.20 -4.94 -2.67
CA LEU A 24 -6.21 -6.02 -2.77
C LEU A 24 -6.41 -7.08 -1.67
N LEU A 25 -6.64 -6.68 -0.43
CA LEU A 25 -6.90 -7.59 0.69
C LEU A 25 -8.22 -8.36 0.52
N SER A 26 -9.28 -7.69 0.06
CA SER A 26 -10.54 -8.35 -0.29
C SER A 26 -10.35 -9.37 -1.42
N GLY A 27 -9.58 -9.01 -2.46
CA GLY A 27 -9.22 -9.93 -3.53
C GLY A 27 -8.36 -11.11 -3.05
N ALA A 28 -7.46 -10.88 -2.08
CA ALA A 28 -6.64 -11.94 -1.48
C ALA A 28 -7.50 -13.00 -0.79
N GLY A 29 -8.51 -12.58 -0.02
CA GLY A 29 -9.45 -13.48 0.66
C GLY A 29 -10.18 -14.39 -0.31
N PHE A 30 -10.58 -13.86 -1.47
CA PHE A 30 -11.20 -14.67 -2.53
C PHE A 30 -10.19 -15.59 -3.24
N ALA A 31 -8.97 -15.09 -3.47
CA ALA A 31 -7.90 -15.83 -4.13
C ALA A 31 -7.39 -17.03 -3.31
N PHE A 32 -7.49 -16.99 -1.97
CA PHE A 32 -7.18 -18.15 -1.12
C PHE A 32 -8.01 -19.39 -1.45
N GLY A 33 -9.25 -19.22 -1.95
CA GLY A 33 -10.09 -20.33 -2.38
C GLY A 33 -9.68 -20.94 -3.73
N ALA A 34 -8.97 -20.18 -4.57
CA ALA A 34 -8.53 -20.63 -5.89
C ALA A 34 -7.08 -21.13 -5.89
N SER A 35 -6.17 -20.40 -5.24
CA SER A 35 -4.76 -20.78 -5.15
C SER A 35 -4.10 -20.08 -3.96
N LEU A 36 -3.54 -20.89 -3.06
CA LEU A 36 -2.86 -20.42 -1.85
C LEU A 36 -1.73 -19.43 -2.18
N TRP A 37 -0.98 -19.68 -3.25
CA TRP A 37 0.11 -18.82 -3.69
C TRP A 37 -0.37 -17.44 -4.16
N LEU A 38 -1.47 -17.40 -4.93
CA LEU A 38 -2.08 -16.13 -5.35
C LEU A 38 -2.63 -15.35 -4.16
N GLY A 39 -3.29 -16.04 -3.22
CA GLY A 39 -3.77 -15.46 -1.97
C GLY A 39 -2.64 -14.83 -1.16
N ILE A 40 -1.52 -15.54 -0.97
CA ILE A 40 -0.35 -15.04 -0.24
C ILE A 40 0.28 -13.83 -0.95
N ALA A 41 0.46 -13.88 -2.27
CA ALA A 41 1.04 -12.78 -3.03
C ALA A 41 0.16 -11.51 -2.99
N LEU A 42 -1.16 -11.66 -3.14
CA LEU A 42 -2.10 -10.54 -3.01
C LEU A 42 -2.18 -10.02 -1.58
N ALA A 43 -2.17 -10.89 -0.58
CA ALA A 43 -2.19 -10.49 0.82
C ALA A 43 -0.91 -9.71 1.18
N ALA A 44 0.27 -10.21 0.79
CA ALA A 44 1.54 -9.55 1.05
C ALA A 44 1.62 -8.17 0.39
N SER A 45 1.20 -8.07 -0.88
CA SER A 45 1.15 -6.77 -1.58
C SER A 45 0.10 -5.83 -0.97
N GLY A 46 -1.08 -6.32 -0.61
CA GLY A 46 -2.13 -5.54 0.05
C GLY A 46 -1.70 -5.00 1.42
N VAL A 47 -1.13 -5.84 2.28
CA VAL A 47 -0.58 -5.43 3.59
C VAL A 47 0.54 -4.41 3.42
N PHE A 48 1.43 -4.61 2.45
CA PHE A 48 2.53 -3.68 2.19
C PHE A 48 2.01 -2.28 1.80
N VAL A 49 1.05 -2.21 0.87
CA VAL A 49 0.44 -0.93 0.47
C VAL A 49 -0.36 -0.30 1.62
N LEU A 50 -1.02 -1.11 2.45
CA LEU A 50 -1.72 -0.64 3.66
C LEU A 50 -0.73 -0.03 4.65
N PHE A 51 0.41 -0.68 4.88
CA PHE A 51 1.47 -0.19 5.74
C PHE A 51 2.03 1.15 5.23
N GLU A 52 2.35 1.25 3.94
CA GLU A 52 2.77 2.52 3.33
C GLU A 52 1.72 3.63 3.48
N ALA A 53 0.43 3.29 3.37
CA ALA A 53 -0.66 4.24 3.57
C ALA A 53 -0.78 4.69 5.04
N VAL A 54 -0.72 3.77 6.01
CA VAL A 54 -0.87 4.07 7.44
C VAL A 54 0.26 4.97 7.93
N TRP A 55 1.49 4.69 7.53
CA TRP A 55 2.67 5.46 7.93
C TRP A 55 2.79 6.80 7.19
N GLY A 56 1.90 7.09 6.22
CA GLY A 56 1.95 8.33 5.43
C GLY A 56 3.25 8.45 4.64
N TRP A 57 3.88 7.32 4.35
CA TRP A 57 5.23 7.19 3.83
C TRP A 57 5.19 6.28 2.62
N CYS A 58 5.63 6.81 1.48
CA CYS A 58 5.57 6.08 0.22
C CYS A 58 6.99 5.90 -0.33
N ALA A 59 7.44 4.66 -0.40
CA ALA A 59 8.79 4.29 -0.83
C ALA A 59 9.08 4.78 -2.25
N LEU A 60 8.07 4.82 -3.12
CA LEU A 60 8.18 5.37 -4.48
C LEU A 60 8.59 6.85 -4.47
N ARG A 61 8.00 7.66 -3.58
CA ARG A 61 8.34 9.08 -3.46
C ARG A 61 9.71 9.27 -2.80
N ALA A 62 10.08 8.38 -1.87
CA ALA A 62 11.43 8.33 -1.28
C ALA A 62 12.50 7.93 -2.32
N CYS A 63 12.17 7.08 -3.29
CA CYS A 63 12.99 6.75 -4.45
C CYS A 63 12.98 7.85 -5.54
N GLY A 64 12.34 9.00 -5.30
CA GLY A 64 12.30 10.12 -6.25
C GLY A 64 11.28 9.98 -7.38
N ILE A 65 10.42 8.97 -7.36
CA ILE A 65 9.37 8.78 -8.36
C ILE A 65 8.23 9.76 -8.04
N LYS A 66 8.07 10.78 -8.90
CA LYS A 66 6.94 11.72 -8.84
C LYS A 66 5.65 10.99 -9.19
N THR A 67 4.99 10.41 -8.19
CA THR A 67 3.61 9.94 -8.36
C THR A 67 2.68 11.15 -8.33
N ARG A 68 1.97 11.41 -9.45
CA ARG A 68 0.94 12.45 -9.61
C ARG A 68 -0.38 12.03 -8.93
N LEU A 69 -0.32 11.82 -7.62
CA LEU A 69 -1.47 11.55 -6.74
C LEU A 69 -1.52 12.60 -5.64
#